data_AF-A0A4P5QD75-F1
#
_entry.id   AF-A0A4P5QD75-F1
#
_cell.length_a   1.000
_cell.length_b   1.000
_cell.length_c   1.000
_cell.angle_alpha   90.00
_cell.angle_beta   90.00
_cell.angle_gamma   90.00
#
_symmetry.space_group_name_H-M   'P 1'
#
loop_
_entity.id
_entity.type
_entity.pdbx_description
1 polymer ?
#
loop_
_entity_poly.entity_id
_entity_poly.type
_entity_poly.pdbx_seq_one_letter_code
_entity_poly.pdbx_strand_id
1 'polypeptide(L)'
;MAKIIKALLAFKPLIKNSVVRFIIGFPITLGALQLSEHYQDINNTLMSKIFLTLAVILAYYLIVLSVIDGMTGRIYSFHETKNAENLHRNPLKFAFRHRNKIVLFYKVGFIIALGYPLIMMWFFD
;
A
#
# COMPACT_ATOMS: atom_id res chain seq x y z
N MET A 1 24.65 -15.98 11.52
CA MET A 1 24.08 -15.04 10.50
C MET A 1 23.51 -15.71 9.26
N ALA A 2 24.21 -16.62 8.56
CA ALA A 2 23.73 -17.20 7.29
C ALA A 2 22.37 -17.94 7.36
N LYS A 3 22.04 -18.59 8.48
CA LYS A 3 20.75 -19.30 8.67
C LYS A 3 19.56 -18.34 8.82
N ILE A 4 19.75 -17.20 9.51
CA ILE A 4 18.72 -16.18 9.71
C ILE A 4 18.40 -15.48 8.39
N ILE A 5 19.42 -15.16 7.59
CA ILE A 5 19.24 -14.56 6.26
C ILE A 5 18.51 -15.52 5.32
N LYS A 6 18.86 -16.81 5.32
CA LYS A 6 18.13 -17.84 4.55
C LYS A 6 16.67 -17.96 4.98
N ALA A 7 16.39 -17.90 6.28
CA ALA A 7 15.03 -17.92 6.81
C ALA A 7 14.24 -16.68 6.33
N LEU A 8 14.81 -15.47 6.41
CA LEU A 8 14.19 -14.24 5.91
C LEU A 8 13.94 -14.29 4.39
N LEU A 9 14.88 -14.85 3.62
CA LEU A 9 14.72 -15.03 2.18
C LEU A 9 13.61 -16.03 1.83
N ALA A 10 13.33 -17.00 2.69
CA ALA A 10 12.20 -17.92 2.52
C ALA A 10 10.83 -17.23 2.63
N PHE A 11 10.75 -16.07 3.29
CA PHE A 11 9.53 -15.24 3.35
C PHE A 11 9.40 -14.24 2.18
N LYS A 12 10.44 -14.09 1.35
CA LYS A 12 10.41 -13.23 0.15
C LYS A 12 9.22 -13.50 -0.79
N PRO A 13 8.80 -14.75 -1.09
CA PRO A 13 7.62 -14.99 -1.92
C PRO A 13 6.31 -14.58 -1.22
N LEU A 14 6.23 -14.71 0.11
CA LEU A 14 5.07 -14.27 0.88
C LEU A 14 4.92 -12.74 0.86
N ILE A 15 6.04 -12.01 0.96
CA ILE A 15 6.07 -10.54 0.83
C ILE A 15 5.69 -10.08 -0.58
N LYS A 16 5.87 -10.91 -1.61
CA LYS A 16 5.45 -10.59 -2.99
C LYS A 16 3.96 -10.82 -3.23
N ASN A 17 3.27 -11.56 -2.37
CA ASN A 17 1.84 -11.83 -2.53
C ASN A 17 1.02 -10.66 -1.96
N SER A 18 0.22 -10.02 -2.80
CA SER A 18 -0.60 -8.86 -2.40
C SER A 18 -1.61 -9.20 -1.30
N VAL A 19 -2.20 -10.39 -1.30
CA VAL A 19 -3.16 -10.81 -0.26
C VAL A 19 -2.46 -10.99 1.07
N VAL A 20 -1.29 -11.65 1.09
CA VAL A 20 -0.52 -11.86 2.31
C VAL A 20 -0.02 -10.54 2.87
N ARG A 21 0.52 -9.65 2.02
CA ARG A 21 0.91 -8.29 2.42
C ARG A 21 -0.24 -7.52 3.04
N PHE A 22 -1.44 -7.62 2.47
CA PHE A 22 -2.63 -6.94 3.00
C PHE A 22 -3.03 -7.49 4.38
N ILE A 23 -3.11 -8.82 4.52
CA ILE A 23 -3.51 -9.48 5.77
C ILE A 23 -2.53 -9.19 6.90
N ILE A 24 -1.22 -9.23 6.61
CA ILE A 24 -0.17 -8.92 7.60
C ILE A 24 -0.05 -7.41 7.82
N GLY A 25 -0.27 -6.62 6.77
CA GLY A 25 -0.14 -5.17 6.79
C GLY A 25 -1.11 -4.49 7.73
N PHE A 26 -2.36 -4.96 7.77
CA PHE A 26 -3.39 -4.43 8.67
C PHE A 26 -2.98 -4.45 10.16
N PRO A 27 -2.69 -5.61 10.78
CA PRO A 27 -2.35 -5.66 12.20
C PRO A 27 -1.03 -4.91 12.51
N ILE A 28 -0.03 -4.96 11.63
CA ILE A 28 1.23 -4.23 11.84
C ILE A 28 0.99 -2.71 11.80
N THR A 29 0.19 -2.24 10.84
CA THR A 29 -0.16 -0.81 10.73
C THR A 29 -0.96 -0.34 11.93
N LEU A 30 -1.95 -1.13 12.37
CA LEU A 30 -2.74 -0.83 13.56
C LEU A 30 -1.86 -0.79 14.82
N GLY A 31 -0.92 -1.71 14.98
CA GLY A 31 0.03 -1.69 16.09
C GLY A 31 0.91 -0.42 16.09
N ALA A 32 1.35 0.05 14.91
CA ALA A 32 2.09 1.29 14.80
C ALA A 32 1.24 2.52 15.16
N LEU A 33 -0.06 2.53 14.79
CA LEU A 33 -1.00 3.58 15.20
C LEU A 33 -1.22 3.59 16.72
N GLN A 34 -1.45 2.42 17.31
CA GLN A 34 -1.61 2.29 18.77
C GLN A 34 -0.37 2.77 19.53
N LEU A 35 0.84 2.50 19.01
CA LEU A 35 2.07 3.03 19.59
C LEU A 35 2.15 4.55 19.46
N SER A 36 1.73 5.11 18.32
CA SER A 36 1.68 6.57 18.13
C SER A 36 0.74 7.25 19.14
N GLU A 37 -0.45 6.68 19.35
CA GLU A 37 -1.43 7.14 20.35
C GLU A 37 -0.85 7.03 21.77
N HIS A 38 -0.24 5.89 22.11
CA HIS A 38 0.39 5.71 23.42
C HIS A 38 1.47 6.76 23.72
N TYR A 39 2.32 7.07 22.74
CA TYR A 39 3.36 8.10 22.92
C TYR A 39 2.77 9.51 22.98
N GLN A 40 1.63 9.75 22.34
CA GLN A 40 0.89 11.01 22.46
C GLN A 40 0.32 11.18 23.87
N ASP A 41 -0.26 10.13 24.45
CA ASP A 41 -0.85 10.16 25.80
C ASP A 41 0.17 10.48 26.90
N ILE A 42 1.42 10.02 26.74
CA ILE A 42 2.52 10.34 27.66
C ILE A 42 3.25 11.65 27.32
N ASN A 43 2.66 12.50 26.46
CA ASN A 43 3.21 13.77 25.97
C ASN A 43 4.58 13.66 25.26
N ASN A 44 4.91 12.50 24.71
CA ASN A 44 6.11 12.30 23.89
C ASN A 44 5.79 12.50 22.41
N THR A 45 5.69 13.78 22.02
CA THR A 45 5.31 14.21 20.67
C THR A 45 6.24 13.68 19.58
N LEU A 46 7.56 13.62 19.84
CA LEU A 46 8.53 13.12 18.86
C LEU A 46 8.28 11.64 18.53
N MET A 47 8.13 10.80 19.55
CA MET A 47 7.88 9.37 19.32
C MET A 47 6.52 9.14 18.67
N SER A 48 5.49 9.89 19.08
CA SER A 48 4.18 9.84 18.43
C SER A 48 4.27 10.14 16.92
N LYS A 49 4.95 11.22 16.53
CA LYS A 49 5.17 11.59 15.11
C LYS A 49 5.96 10.52 14.35
N ILE A 50 6.97 9.90 14.97
CA ILE A 50 7.76 8.80 14.36
C ILE A 50 6.87 7.58 14.10
N PHE A 51 6.10 7.13 15.10
CA PHE A 51 5.23 5.96 14.94
C PHE A 51 4.06 6.23 13.99
N LEU A 52 3.54 7.46 13.93
CA LEU A 52 2.52 7.82 12.93
C LEU A 52 3.11 7.78 11.52
N THR A 53 4.31 8.34 11.33
CA THR A 53 5.03 8.27 10.05
C THR A 53 5.26 6.82 9.63
N LEU A 54 5.69 5.97 10.57
CA LEU A 54 5.87 4.55 10.34
C LEU A 54 4.55 3.88 9.95
N ALA A 55 3.45 4.17 10.64
CA ALA A 55 2.12 3.65 10.32
C ALA A 55 1.68 4.04 8.90
N VAL A 56 1.87 5.30 8.50
CA VAL A 56 1.55 5.77 7.13
C VAL A 56 2.39 5.05 6.08
N ILE A 57 3.69 4.87 6.32
CA ILE A 57 4.58 4.12 5.43
C ILE A 57 4.13 2.66 5.30
N LEU A 58 3.85 2.00 6.43
CA LEU A 58 3.36 0.62 6.45
C LEU A 58 2.02 0.48 5.74
N ALA A 59 1.08 1.39 5.99
CA ALA A 59 -0.22 1.43 5.32
C ALA A 59 -0.03 1.54 3.80
N TYR A 60 0.83 2.44 3.34
CA TYR A 60 1.09 2.59 1.92
C TYR A 60 1.67 1.30 1.29
N TYR A 61 2.77 0.78 1.85
CA TYR A 61 3.49 -0.35 1.26
C TYR A 61 2.75 -1.69 1.38
N LEU A 62 2.09 -1.94 2.50
CA LEU A 62 1.49 -3.24 2.79
C LEU A 62 0.01 -3.30 2.39
N ILE A 63 -0.72 -2.20 2.58
CA ILE A 63 -2.17 -2.15 2.35
C ILE A 63 -2.46 -1.53 0.99
N VAL A 64 -2.13 -0.25 0.78
CA VAL A 64 -2.52 0.51 -0.43
C VAL A 64 -1.98 -0.13 -1.70
N LEU A 65 -0.67 -0.43 -1.75
CA LEU A 65 -0.09 -1.10 -2.93
C LEU A 65 -0.72 -2.47 -3.19
N SER A 66 -1.04 -3.23 -2.15
CA SER A 66 -1.69 -4.53 -2.28
C SER A 66 -3.11 -4.44 -2.81
N VAL A 67 -3.86 -3.43 -2.36
CA VAL A 67 -5.21 -3.12 -2.88
C VAL A 67 -5.14 -2.71 -4.35
N ILE A 68 -4.24 -1.79 -4.71
CA ILE A 68 -4.07 -1.34 -6.10
C ILE A 68 -3.71 -2.52 -7.01
N ASP A 69 -2.68 -3.29 -6.65
CA ASP A 69 -2.23 -4.42 -7.47
C ASP A 69 -3.31 -5.51 -7.57
N GLY A 70 -3.99 -5.82 -6.46
CA GLY A 70 -5.04 -6.85 -6.39
C GLY A 70 -6.32 -6.47 -7.13
N MET A 71 -6.83 -5.26 -6.90
CA MET A 71 -8.06 -4.77 -7.55
C MET A 71 -7.85 -4.58 -9.04
N THR A 72 -6.76 -3.91 -9.45
CA THR A 72 -6.51 -3.68 -10.87
C THR A 72 -6.34 -5.01 -11.59
N GLY A 73 -5.56 -5.96 -11.03
CA GLY A 73 -5.43 -7.31 -11.57
C GLY A 73 -6.77 -8.01 -11.80
N ARG A 74 -7.67 -7.99 -10.80
CA ARG A 74 -9.00 -8.62 -10.88
C ARG A 74 -9.95 -7.92 -11.85
N ILE A 75 -9.92 -6.59 -11.92
CA ILE A 75 -10.76 -5.83 -12.85
C ILE A 75 -10.39 -6.19 -14.30
N TYR A 76 -9.09 -6.15 -14.63
CA TYR A 76 -8.65 -6.50 -15.98
C TYR A 76 -8.93 -7.98 -16.30
N SER A 77 -8.66 -8.91 -15.36
CA SER A 77 -8.95 -10.33 -15.61
C SER A 77 -10.44 -10.62 -15.77
N PHE A 78 -11.31 -9.92 -15.04
CA PHE A 78 -12.76 -10.02 -15.23
C PHE A 78 -13.16 -9.58 -16.64
N HIS A 79 -12.64 -8.44 -17.13
CA HIS A 79 -12.96 -7.99 -18.47
C HIS A 79 -12.39 -8.90 -19.58
N GLU A 80 -11.22 -9.49 -19.37
CA GLU A 80 -10.63 -10.47 -20.31
C GLU A 80 -11.41 -11.79 -20.35
N THR A 81 -11.93 -12.26 -19.20
CA THR A 81 -12.54 -13.61 -19.10
C THR A 81 -14.06 -13.62 -19.20
N LYS A 82 -14.73 -12.56 -18.76
CA LYS A 82 -16.20 -12.48 -18.66
C LYS A 82 -16.81 -11.40 -19.54
N ASN A 83 -16.02 -10.48 -20.10
CA ASN A 83 -16.51 -9.38 -20.91
C ASN A 83 -15.66 -9.13 -22.16
N ALA A 84 -15.11 -10.21 -22.72
CA ALA A 84 -14.16 -10.14 -23.83
C ALA A 84 -14.77 -9.48 -25.07
N GLU A 85 -16.06 -9.70 -25.30
CA GLU A 85 -16.82 -9.13 -26.41
C GLU A 85 -16.80 -7.60 -26.41
N ASN A 86 -16.66 -6.94 -25.25
CA ASN A 86 -16.66 -5.48 -25.17
C ASN A 86 -15.26 -4.85 -25.07
N LEU A 87 -14.19 -5.64 -25.11
CA LEU A 87 -12.79 -5.16 -25.05
C LEU A 87 -12.46 -4.15 -26.17
N HIS A 88 -13.09 -4.29 -27.33
CA HIS A 88 -12.87 -3.41 -28.48
C HIS A 88 -13.52 -2.02 -28.33
N ARG A 89 -14.45 -1.86 -27.38
CA ARG A 89 -15.13 -0.57 -27.14
C ARG A 89 -14.15 0.44 -26.53
N ASN A 90 -14.26 1.69 -26.97
CA ASN A 90 -13.30 2.77 -26.65
C ASN A 90 -12.88 2.89 -25.17
N PRO A 91 -13.76 2.86 -24.15
CA PRO A 91 -13.34 3.02 -22.76
C PRO A 91 -12.49 1.85 -22.26
N LEU A 92 -12.87 0.61 -22.60
CA LEU A 92 -12.10 -0.59 -22.22
C LEU A 92 -10.80 -0.67 -23.01
N LYS A 93 -10.85 -0.41 -24.33
CA LYS A 93 -9.66 -0.38 -25.19
C LYS A 93 -8.61 0.62 -24.67
N PHE A 94 -9.04 1.79 -24.22
CA PHE A 94 -8.16 2.77 -23.58
C PHE A 94 -7.57 2.26 -22.27
N ALA A 95 -8.42 1.74 -21.37
CA ALA A 95 -7.99 1.24 -20.06
C ALA A 95 -6.94 0.14 -20.17
N PHE A 96 -7.14 -0.82 -21.08
CA PHE A 96 -6.17 -1.89 -21.33
C PHE A 96 -4.87 -1.37 -21.95
N ARG A 97 -4.94 -0.48 -22.94
CA ARG A 97 -3.76 0.14 -23.57
C ARG A 97 -2.90 0.92 -22.58
N HIS A 98 -3.53 1.56 -21.60
CA HIS A 98 -2.85 2.42 -20.62
C HIS A 98 -2.83 1.85 -19.20
N ARG A 99 -3.07 0.54 -19.04
CA ARG A 99 -3.13 -0.15 -17.74
C ARG A 99 -2.00 0.24 -16.79
N ASN A 100 -0.75 0.14 -17.25
CA ASN A 100 0.42 0.45 -16.42
C ASN A 100 0.47 1.92 -16.00
N LYS A 101 0.06 2.84 -16.88
CA LYS A 101 0.01 4.28 -16.59
C LYS A 101 -1.09 4.60 -15.57
N ILE A 102 -2.25 3.98 -15.71
CA ILE A 102 -3.37 4.13 -14.76
C ILE A 102 -2.97 3.61 -13.38
N VAL A 103 -2.37 2.41 -13.31
CA VAL A 103 -1.86 1.85 -12.05
C VAL A 103 -0.83 2.77 -11.40
N LEU A 104 0.12 3.28 -12.19
CA LEU A 104 1.13 4.20 -11.70
C LEU A 104 0.52 5.52 -11.19
N PHE A 105 -0.46 6.06 -11.91
CA PHE A 105 -1.18 7.28 -11.52
C PHE A 105 -1.81 7.12 -10.13
N TYR A 106 -2.48 5.99 -9.86
CA TYR A 106 -3.01 5.72 -8.53
C TYR A 106 -1.90 5.62 -7.47
N LYS A 107 -0.81 4.90 -7.75
CA LYS A 107 0.31 4.78 -6.80
C LYS A 107 0.89 6.15 -6.43
N VAL A 108 1.16 6.99 -7.42
CA VAL A 108 1.68 8.35 -7.22
C VAL A 108 0.66 9.24 -6.52
N GLY A 109 -0.62 9.17 -6.89
CA GLY A 109 -1.69 9.92 -6.24
C GLY A 109 -1.77 9.64 -4.74
N PHE A 110 -1.68 8.36 -4.34
CA PHE A 110 -1.62 7.99 -2.93
C PHE A 110 -0.36 8.48 -2.22
N ILE A 111 0.82 8.45 -2.87
CA ILE A 111 2.05 9.02 -2.29
C ILE A 111 1.85 10.51 -1.99
N ILE A 112 1.31 11.27 -2.93
CA ILE A 112 1.08 12.72 -2.75
C ILE A 112 0.07 12.95 -1.63
N ALA A 113 -1.04 12.21 -1.63
CA ALA A 113 -2.09 12.34 -0.63
C ALA A 113 -1.62 11.99 0.80
N LEU A 114 -0.71 11.04 0.95
CA LEU A 114 -0.13 10.67 2.25
C LEU A 114 1.07 11.53 2.64
N GLY A 115 1.85 12.01 1.67
CA GLY A 115 3.03 12.84 1.91
C GLY A 115 2.68 14.23 2.42
N TYR A 116 1.62 14.84 1.91
CA TYR A 116 1.21 16.20 2.32
C TYR A 116 0.88 16.30 3.82
N PRO A 117 0.02 15.43 4.41
CA PRO A 117 -0.22 15.43 5.86
C PRO A 117 1.03 15.18 6.68
N LEU A 118 1.94 14.31 6.23
CA LEU A 118 3.20 14.06 6.94
C LEU A 118 4.09 15.30 6.96
N ILE A 119 4.19 16.04 5.86
CA ILE A 119 4.94 17.31 5.81
C ILE A 119 4.32 18.31 6.78
N MET A 120 2.99 18.44 6.78
CA MET A 120 2.29 19.33 7.70
C MET A 120 2.60 18.99 9.16
N MET A 121 2.47 17.71 9.52
CA MET A 121 2.77 17.24 10.88
C MET A 121 4.23 17.49 11.31
N TRP A 122 5.20 17.36 10.42
CA TRP A 122 6.61 17.50 10.80
C TRP A 122 7.10 18.94 10.89
N PHE A 123 6.52 19.85 10.09
CA PHE A 123 7.06 21.20 9.93
C PHE A 123 6.11 22.31 10.37
N PHE A 124 4.82 22.01 10.59
CA PHE A 124 3.80 23.02 10.82
C PHE A 124 2.90 22.74 12.04
N ASP A 125 3.10 21.60 12.75
CA ASP A 125 2.47 21.25 14.04
C ASP A 125 3.43 21.34 15.23
#